data_AF-A0A1M6R6D9-F1
#
_entry.id   AF-A0A1M6R6D9-F1
#
_cell.length_a   1.000
_cell.length_b   1.000
_cell.length_c   1.000
_cell.angle_alpha   90.00
_cell.angle_beta   90.00
_cell.angle_gamma   90.00
#
_symmetry.space_group_name_H-M   'P 1'
#
loop_
_entity.id
_entity.type
_entity.pdbx_description
1 polymer ?
#
loop_
_entity_poly.entity_id
_entity_poly.type
_entity_poly.pdbx_seq_one_letter_code
_entity_poly.pdbx_strand_id
1 'polypeptide(L)'
;MSESIAELKKELERATRMAAMIHAIGEKAVELQSENELLRKRLAELGDRKETKPAESPAAESHSTEWDCLAVTSVQVYPFKEGPSLGHIKGLATIVLNDQIQIRGLRVMDGENGLFVAYPTDPFFKGESFRSIFNPLTRQLRDHIENCVLEKYNQSMEA
;
A
#
# COMPACT_ATOMS: atom_id res chain seq x y z
N MET A 1 -77.97 -7.40 22.72
CA MET A 1 -77.19 -7.23 23.97
C MET A 1 -76.00 -8.18 24.05
N SER A 2 -76.14 -9.44 23.63
CA SER A 2 -75.05 -10.43 23.61
C SER A 2 -73.95 -10.12 22.58
N GLU A 3 -74.31 -9.65 21.38
CA GLU A 3 -73.34 -9.34 20.31
C GLU A 3 -72.36 -8.21 20.69
N SER A 4 -72.84 -7.13 21.33
CA SER A 4 -71.97 -6.05 21.81
C SER A 4 -70.95 -6.50 22.87
N ILE A 5 -71.31 -7.49 23.71
CA ILE A 5 -70.38 -8.04 24.72
C ILE A 5 -69.30 -8.89 24.04
N ALA A 6 -69.64 -9.61 22.98
CA ALA A 6 -68.66 -10.39 22.20
C ALA A 6 -67.66 -9.48 21.47
N GLU A 7 -68.14 -8.37 20.89
CA GLU A 7 -67.30 -7.34 20.26
C GLU A 7 -66.31 -6.72 21.26
N LEU A 8 -66.81 -6.31 22.44
CA LEU A 8 -66.00 -5.73 23.52
C LEU A 8 -64.94 -6.71 24.06
N LYS A 9 -65.26 -8.00 24.15
CA LYS A 9 -64.28 -9.03 24.56
C LYS A 9 -63.16 -9.20 23.54
N LYS A 10 -63.48 -9.14 22.24
CA LYS A 10 -62.50 -9.23 21.16
C LYS A 10 -61.59 -8.00 21.12
N GLU A 11 -62.14 -6.81 21.38
CA GLU A 11 -61.33 -5.59 21.53
C GLU A 11 -60.42 -5.65 22.76
N LEU A 12 -60.92 -6.13 23.91
CA LEU A 12 -60.11 -6.32 25.11
C LEU A 12 -58.96 -7.31 24.87
N GLU A 13 -59.21 -8.40 24.14
CA GLU A 13 -58.18 -9.37 23.79
C GLU A 13 -57.12 -8.77 22.84
N ARG A 14 -57.54 -7.98 21.85
CA ARG A 14 -56.63 -7.24 20.96
C ARG A 14 -55.76 -6.25 21.74
N ALA A 15 -56.36 -5.48 22.66
CA ALA A 15 -55.66 -4.54 23.52
C ALA A 15 -54.64 -5.25 24.43
N THR A 16 -55.00 -6.42 24.96
CA THR A 16 -54.10 -7.23 25.81
C THR A 16 -52.90 -7.77 25.02
N ARG A 17 -53.12 -8.25 23.79
CA ARG A 17 -52.03 -8.70 22.90
C ARG A 17 -51.10 -7.55 22.51
N MET A 18 -51.64 -6.37 22.23
CA MET A 18 -50.84 -5.17 21.97
C MET A 18 -50.00 -4.75 23.18
N ALA A 19 -50.58 -4.77 24.38
CA ALA A 19 -49.87 -4.45 25.62
C ALA A 19 -48.68 -5.41 25.86
N ALA A 20 -48.88 -6.72 25.62
CA ALA A 20 -47.82 -7.71 25.71
C ALA A 20 -46.69 -7.47 24.67
N MET A 21 -47.06 -7.06 23.45
CA MET A 21 -46.08 -6.71 22.40
C MET A 21 -45.27 -5.46 22.78
N ILE A 22 -45.92 -4.43 23.34
CA ILE A 22 -45.22 -3.22 23.83
C ILE A 22 -44.24 -3.56 24.96
N HIS A 23 -44.65 -4.45 25.88
CA HIS A 23 -43.77 -4.91 26.96
C HIS A 23 -42.54 -5.66 26.41
N ALA A 24 -42.74 -6.59 25.47
CA ALA A 24 -41.65 -7.33 24.83
C ALA A 24 -40.69 -6.42 24.04
N ILE A 25 -41.21 -5.38 23.36
CA ILE A 25 -40.38 -4.36 22.71
C ILE A 25 -39.59 -3.56 23.75
N GLY A 26 -40.20 -3.23 24.88
CA GLY A 26 -39.53 -2.56 26.00
C GLY A 26 -38.37 -3.38 26.57
N GLU A 27 -38.56 -4.67 26.81
CA GLU A 27 -37.51 -5.58 27.29
C GLU A 27 -36.36 -5.69 26.27
N LYS A 28 -36.70 -5.83 24.98
CA LYS A 28 -35.70 -5.87 23.88
C LYS A 28 -34.92 -4.56 23.78
N ALA A 29 -35.57 -3.42 24.02
CA ALA A 29 -34.91 -2.12 24.02
C ALA A 29 -33.90 -1.98 25.16
N VAL A 30 -34.19 -2.52 26.35
CA VAL A 30 -33.26 -2.55 27.49
C VAL A 30 -32.06 -3.46 27.22
N GLU A 31 -32.29 -4.62 26.61
CA GLU A 31 -31.23 -5.55 26.19
C GLU A 31 -30.29 -4.89 25.16
N LEU A 32 -30.86 -4.25 24.13
CA LEU A 32 -30.10 -3.51 23.11
C LEU A 32 -29.34 -2.31 23.68
N GLN A 33 -29.89 -1.63 24.70
CA GLN A 33 -29.19 -0.54 25.39
C GLN A 33 -27.96 -1.06 26.14
N SER A 34 -28.09 -2.21 26.81
CA SER A 34 -26.99 -2.85 27.53
C SER A 34 -25.87 -3.32 26.59
N GLU A 35 -26.25 -3.90 25.44
CA GLU A 35 -25.31 -4.34 24.41
C GLU A 35 -24.59 -3.16 23.75
N ASN A 36 -25.30 -2.06 23.46
CA ASN A 36 -24.69 -0.83 22.95
C ASN A 36 -23.73 -0.19 23.97
N GLU A 37 -24.04 -0.23 25.27
CA GLU A 37 -23.14 0.28 26.30
C GLU A 37 -21.84 -0.54 26.38
N LEU A 38 -21.94 -1.88 26.26
CA LEU A 38 -20.79 -2.77 26.23
C LEU A 38 -19.91 -2.51 24.99
N LEU A 39 -20.53 -2.31 23.82
CA LEU A 39 -19.82 -1.98 22.60
C LEU A 39 -19.12 -0.62 22.71
N ARG A 40 -19.74 0.38 23.33
CA ARG A 40 -19.11 1.68 23.61
C ARG A 40 -17.91 1.57 24.54
N LYS A 41 -17.98 0.72 25.57
CA LYS A 41 -16.83 0.43 26.47
C LYS A 41 -15.69 -0.25 25.71
N ARG A 42 -15.98 -1.26 24.90
CA ARG A 42 -14.97 -1.92 24.03
C ARG A 42 -14.35 -0.96 23.02
N LEU A 43 -15.14 -0.05 22.45
CA LEU A 43 -14.65 0.97 21.53
C LEU A 43 -13.71 1.96 22.24
N ALA A 44 -14.02 2.33 23.49
CA ALA A 44 -13.16 3.19 24.32
C ALA A 44 -11.84 2.49 24.71
N GLU A 45 -11.88 1.18 25.00
CA GLU A 45 -10.67 0.38 25.26
C GLU A 45 -9.78 0.23 24.00
N LEU A 46 -10.39 0.21 22.81
CA LEU A 46 -9.68 0.25 21.54
C LEU A 46 -9.11 1.65 21.23
N GLY A 47 -9.75 2.71 21.73
CA GLY A 47 -9.37 4.11 21.50
C GLY A 47 -8.14 4.58 22.28
N ASP A 48 -7.67 3.85 23.30
CA ASP A 48 -6.47 4.20 24.07
C ASP A 48 -5.17 3.62 23.48
N ARG A 49 -5.26 2.97 22.32
CA ARG A 49 -4.11 2.61 21.49
C ARG A 49 -3.74 3.80 20.58
N LYS A 50 -3.37 4.93 21.21
CA LYS A 50 -2.79 6.17 20.65
C LYS A 50 -2.81 6.31 19.11
N GLU A 51 -3.76 7.09 18.61
CA GLU A 51 -3.48 7.95 17.45
C GLU A 51 -2.67 9.15 17.94
N THR A 52 -1.42 9.25 17.50
CA THR A 52 -0.71 10.53 17.48
C THR A 52 -1.08 11.29 16.21
N LYS A 53 -1.98 12.28 16.37
CA LYS A 53 -2.15 13.56 15.66
C LYS A 53 -1.77 13.67 14.15
N PRO A 54 -2.71 14.03 13.24
CA PRO A 54 -2.40 14.37 11.86
C PRO A 54 -2.11 15.87 11.71
N ALA A 55 -0.83 16.26 11.61
CA ALA A 55 -0.40 17.55 11.04
C ALA A 55 1.13 17.61 10.92
N GLU A 56 1.67 16.89 9.93
CA GLU A 56 2.91 17.18 9.20
C GLU A 56 3.06 16.06 8.16
N SER A 57 3.18 16.38 6.88
CA SER A 57 3.67 15.41 5.90
C SER A 57 5.17 15.29 6.13
N PRO A 58 5.68 14.15 6.67
CA PRO A 58 6.45 13.24 5.81
C PRO A 58 6.51 11.76 6.31
N ALA A 59 6.69 10.82 5.38
CA ALA A 59 7.37 9.51 5.53
C ALA A 59 7.06 8.54 6.71
N ALA A 60 6.90 7.26 6.34
CA ALA A 60 7.02 6.06 7.17
C ALA A 60 5.79 5.61 8.00
N GLU A 61 4.83 4.98 7.33
CA GLU A 61 3.96 3.99 7.98
C GLU A 61 4.72 2.67 8.09
N SER A 62 5.06 2.27 9.33
CA SER A 62 5.70 1.01 9.65
C SER A 62 4.71 -0.15 9.53
N HIS A 63 4.58 -0.70 8.33
CA HIS A 63 4.26 -2.11 8.21
C HIS A 63 5.44 -2.90 8.79
N SER A 64 5.22 -3.64 9.87
CA SER A 64 6.06 -4.79 10.19
C SER A 64 5.78 -5.87 9.14
N THR A 65 6.35 -5.70 7.96
CA THR A 65 6.55 -6.78 7.02
C THR A 65 7.98 -7.23 7.18
N GLU A 66 8.19 -8.45 7.70
CA GLU A 66 9.46 -9.18 7.71
C GLU A 66 9.98 -9.51 6.28
N TRP A 67 9.65 -8.67 5.31
CA TRP A 67 10.22 -8.66 3.98
C TRP A 67 10.85 -7.28 3.81
N ASP A 68 12.11 -7.18 4.23
CA ASP A 68 12.95 -6.03 3.94
C ASP A 68 12.90 -5.71 2.44
N CYS A 69 12.99 -4.43 2.11
CA CYS A 69 13.07 -3.98 0.74
C CYS A 69 14.16 -4.75 -0.02
N LEU A 70 13.93 -5.04 -1.31
CA LEU A 70 14.91 -5.75 -2.14
C LEU A 70 16.24 -4.99 -2.11
N ALA A 71 17.26 -5.60 -1.52
CA ALA A 71 18.58 -5.03 -1.39
C ALA A 71 19.42 -5.39 -2.61
N VAL A 72 20.08 -4.39 -3.20
CA VAL A 72 21.14 -4.61 -4.17
C VAL A 72 22.35 -5.23 -3.46
N THR A 73 22.64 -6.50 -3.76
CA THR A 73 23.76 -7.24 -3.14
C THR A 73 25.03 -7.18 -3.96
N SER A 74 24.91 -7.09 -5.29
CA SER A 74 26.05 -6.96 -6.20
C SER A 74 25.74 -6.03 -7.36
N VAL A 75 26.71 -5.20 -7.71
CA VAL A 75 26.64 -4.26 -8.84
C VAL A 75 27.87 -4.45 -9.73
N GLN A 76 27.62 -4.66 -11.02
CA GLN A 76 28.64 -4.68 -12.06
C GLN A 76 28.36 -3.56 -13.04
N VAL A 77 29.35 -2.69 -13.26
CA VAL A 77 29.24 -1.56 -14.17
C VAL A 77 30.35 -1.65 -15.21
N TYR A 78 29.98 -1.39 -16.46
CA TYR A 78 30.85 -1.36 -17.62
C TYR A 78 30.79 0.06 -18.20
N PRO A 79 31.66 0.97 -17.71
CA PRO A 79 31.76 2.32 -18.26
C PRO A 79 32.33 2.30 -19.67
N PHE A 80 31.87 3.21 -20.53
CA PHE A 80 32.40 3.37 -21.88
C PHE A 80 33.51 4.43 -21.89
N LYS A 81 34.72 4.05 -22.29
CA LYS A 81 35.87 4.95 -22.47
C LYS A 81 35.83 5.49 -23.91
N GLU A 82 35.52 6.78 -24.05
CA GLU A 82 35.45 7.62 -25.27
C GLU A 82 34.13 7.63 -26.10
N GLY A 83 33.66 8.86 -26.43
CA GLY A 83 32.38 9.21 -27.08
C GLY A 83 32.47 9.31 -28.61
N PRO A 84 31.65 10.08 -29.37
CA PRO A 84 30.30 10.64 -29.18
C PRO A 84 29.20 9.81 -29.91
N SER A 85 29.49 8.58 -30.34
CA SER A 85 28.60 7.83 -31.25
C SER A 85 27.46 7.04 -30.58
N LEU A 86 27.43 6.95 -29.24
CA LEU A 86 26.38 6.22 -28.48
C LEU A 86 25.45 7.16 -27.68
N GLY A 87 25.44 8.44 -28.02
CA GLY A 87 24.52 9.42 -27.44
C GLY A 87 24.72 9.64 -25.93
N HIS A 88 23.61 9.77 -25.21
CA HIS A 88 23.57 10.03 -23.76
C HIS A 88 23.95 8.81 -22.90
N ILE A 89 24.28 7.65 -23.48
CA ILE A 89 24.66 6.44 -22.72
C ILE A 89 26.14 6.52 -22.33
N LYS A 90 26.42 6.41 -21.02
CA LYS A 90 27.78 6.40 -20.46
C LYS A 90 28.28 5.02 -20.06
N GLY A 91 27.39 4.06 -19.89
CA GLY A 91 27.78 2.69 -19.58
C GLY A 91 26.60 1.75 -19.41
N LEU A 92 26.92 0.46 -19.25
CA LEU A 92 25.95 -0.58 -18.93
C LEU A 92 26.14 -1.05 -17.50
N ALA A 93 25.03 -1.37 -16.84
CA ALA A 93 25.02 -1.88 -15.49
C ALA A 93 24.20 -3.17 -15.40
N THR A 94 24.63 -4.04 -14.48
CA THR A 94 23.93 -5.25 -14.08
C THR A 94 23.90 -5.28 -12.57
N ILE A 95 22.72 -5.54 -12.01
CA ILE A 95 22.52 -5.61 -10.56
C ILE A 95 22.01 -6.98 -10.16
N VAL A 96 22.31 -7.38 -8.92
CA VAL A 96 21.75 -8.55 -8.26
C VAL A 96 20.97 -8.07 -7.04
N LEU A 97 19.72 -8.52 -6.93
CA LEU A 97 18.83 -8.23 -5.80
C LEU A 97 18.73 -9.46 -4.90
N ASN A 98 19.01 -9.28 -3.61
CA ASN A 98 18.97 -10.30 -2.56
C ASN A 98 19.74 -11.60 -2.89
N ASP A 99 20.75 -11.55 -3.76
CA ASP A 99 21.44 -12.73 -4.29
C ASP A 99 20.53 -13.76 -4.99
N GLN A 100 19.28 -13.39 -5.29
CA GLN A 100 18.29 -14.28 -5.89
C GLN A 100 18.00 -13.92 -7.35
N ILE A 101 18.03 -12.63 -7.69
CA ILE A 101 17.58 -12.14 -9.00
C ILE A 101 18.65 -11.24 -9.62
N GLN A 102 19.08 -11.57 -10.83
CA GLN A 102 19.97 -10.71 -11.61
C GLN A 102 19.18 -9.94 -12.69
N ILE A 103 19.36 -8.63 -12.73
CA ILE A 103 18.77 -7.75 -13.73
C ILE A 103 19.89 -7.19 -14.59
N ARG A 104 19.83 -7.50 -15.88
CA ARG A 104 20.78 -7.05 -16.90
C ARG A 104 20.16 -5.96 -17.76
N GLY A 105 21.01 -5.16 -18.40
CA GLY A 105 20.58 -4.14 -19.36
C GLY A 105 20.13 -2.83 -18.72
N LEU A 106 20.55 -2.55 -17.49
CA LEU A 106 20.48 -1.19 -16.96
C LEU A 106 21.51 -0.34 -17.72
N ARG A 107 21.18 0.91 -17.97
CA ARG A 107 22.04 1.87 -18.68
C ARG A 107 22.30 3.06 -17.79
N VAL A 108 23.56 3.44 -17.65
CA VAL A 108 23.93 4.72 -17.03
C VAL A 108 23.88 5.76 -18.13
N MET A 109 23.04 6.78 -17.94
CA MET A 109 22.76 7.84 -18.91
C MET A 109 23.15 9.20 -18.33
N ASP A 110 23.45 10.15 -19.21
CA ASP A 110 23.76 11.53 -18.88
C ASP A 110 22.68 12.44 -19.45
N GLY A 111 21.80 12.91 -18.56
CA GLY A 111 20.69 13.79 -18.89
C GLY A 111 20.97 15.24 -18.51
N GLU A 112 20.00 16.12 -18.76
CA GLU A 112 20.13 17.55 -18.44
C GLU A 112 20.33 17.81 -16.93
N ASN A 113 19.77 16.95 -16.07
CA ASN A 113 19.87 17.03 -14.61
C ASN A 113 21.00 16.15 -14.03
N GLY A 114 21.93 15.68 -14.86
CA GLY A 114 23.05 14.83 -14.47
C GLY A 114 22.86 13.34 -14.77
N LEU A 115 23.67 12.51 -14.13
CA LEU A 115 23.70 11.07 -14.36
C LEU A 115 22.48 10.38 -13.75
N PHE A 116 21.85 9.48 -14.52
CA PHE A 116 20.72 8.68 -14.06
C PHE A 116 20.78 7.26 -14.62
N VAL A 117 20.00 6.35 -14.04
CA VAL A 117 19.92 4.95 -14.48
C VAL A 117 18.64 4.73 -15.29
N ALA A 118 18.79 4.38 -16.56
CA ALA A 118 17.68 3.93 -17.39
C ALA A 118 17.49 2.42 -17.26
N TYR A 119 16.25 2.01 -16.98
CA TYR A 119 15.88 0.62 -16.79
C TYR A 119 15.89 -0.19 -18.11
N PRO A 120 15.93 -1.53 -18.02
CA PRO A 120 15.91 -2.40 -19.19
C PRO A 120 14.60 -2.24 -19.97
N THR A 121 14.71 -2.03 -21.28
CA THR A 121 13.58 -1.92 -22.21
C THR A 121 13.63 -3.05 -23.22
N ASP A 122 12.48 -3.47 -23.73
CA ASP A 122 12.37 -4.49 -24.77
C ASP A 122 12.82 -3.90 -26.12
N PRO A 123 13.98 -4.35 -26.68
CA PRO A 123 14.48 -3.82 -27.93
C PRO A 123 13.69 -4.33 -29.15
N PHE A 124 12.90 -5.40 -29.00
CA PHE A 124 12.16 -6.03 -30.10
C PHE A 124 10.70 -5.55 -30.18
N PHE A 125 10.25 -4.75 -29.22
CA PHE A 125 8.91 -4.19 -29.24
C PHE A 125 8.79 -3.10 -30.30
N LYS A 126 8.07 -3.39 -31.39
CA LYS A 126 7.84 -2.49 -32.54
C LYS A 126 6.63 -1.55 -32.36
N GLY A 127 6.12 -1.38 -31.14
CA GLY A 127 5.03 -0.44 -30.88
C GLY A 127 5.48 1.02 -30.88
N GLU A 128 4.52 1.93 -30.77
CA GLU A 128 4.76 3.39 -30.76
C GLU A 128 5.55 3.86 -29.52
N SER A 129 5.45 3.12 -28.40
CA SER A 129 6.14 3.44 -27.14
C SER A 129 7.08 2.32 -26.72
N PHE A 130 8.24 2.68 -26.16
CA PHE A 130 9.17 1.71 -25.58
C PHE A 130 8.54 1.00 -24.38
N ARG A 131 8.64 -0.32 -24.36
CA ARG A 131 8.18 -1.12 -23.22
C ARG A 131 9.33 -1.38 -22.27
N SER A 132 9.20 -0.91 -21.02
CA SER A 132 10.14 -1.28 -19.96
C SER A 132 9.90 -2.74 -19.54
N ILE A 133 10.96 -3.54 -19.47
CA ILE A 133 10.93 -4.92 -19.00
C ILE A 133 10.87 -4.96 -17.48
N PHE A 134 11.59 -4.05 -16.84
CA PHE A 134 11.67 -3.95 -15.39
C PHE A 134 11.48 -2.51 -14.95
N ASN A 135 10.63 -2.30 -13.95
CA ASN A 135 10.46 -1.02 -13.28
C ASN A 135 10.24 -1.27 -11.78
N PRO A 136 10.98 -0.61 -10.88
CA PRO A 136 10.71 -0.70 -9.46
C PRO A 136 9.36 -0.07 -9.13
N LEU A 137 8.59 -0.75 -8.27
CA LEU A 137 7.26 -0.31 -7.86
C LEU A 137 7.33 0.85 -6.85
N THR A 138 8.23 0.74 -5.87
CA THR A 138 8.38 1.74 -4.82
C THR A 138 9.52 2.71 -5.13
N ARG A 139 9.36 3.96 -4.70
CA ARG A 139 10.43 4.97 -4.79
C ARG A 139 11.67 4.57 -4.00
N GLN A 140 11.51 3.97 -2.82
CA GLN A 140 12.63 3.53 -1.99
C GLN A 140 13.56 2.55 -2.73
N LEU A 141 12.99 1.57 -3.44
CA LEU A 141 13.78 0.61 -4.22
C LEU A 141 14.45 1.28 -5.42
N ARG A 142 13.75 2.21 -6.07
CA ARG A 142 14.31 3.02 -7.17
C ARG A 142 15.54 3.80 -6.70
N ASP A 143 15.39 4.56 -5.63
CA ASP A 143 16.46 5.39 -5.07
C ASP A 143 17.65 4.49 -4.62
N HIS A 144 17.35 3.32 -4.01
CA HIS A 144 18.38 2.34 -3.63
C HIS A 144 19.19 1.84 -4.84
N ILE A 145 18.50 1.40 -5.90
CA ILE A 145 19.15 0.90 -7.12
C ILE A 145 19.97 2.00 -7.79
N GLU A 146 19.41 3.20 -7.95
CA GLU A 146 20.07 4.33 -8.60
C GLU A 146 21.35 4.72 -7.85
N ASN A 147 21.29 4.85 -6.53
CA ASN A 147 22.45 5.18 -5.71
C ASN A 147 23.55 4.13 -5.83
N CYS A 148 23.24 2.84 -5.65
CA CYS A 148 24.23 1.77 -5.71
C CYS A 148 24.91 1.67 -7.09
N VAL A 149 24.16 1.86 -8.17
CA VAL A 149 24.69 1.80 -9.54
C VAL A 149 25.57 3.01 -9.84
N LEU A 150 25.11 4.22 -9.52
CA LEU A 150 25.85 5.45 -9.78
C LEU A 150 27.13 5.53 -8.94
N GLU A 151 27.09 5.12 -7.68
CA GLU A 151 28.26 5.04 -6.82
C GLU A 151 29.32 4.10 -7.42
N LYS A 152 28.91 2.90 -7.84
CA LYS A 152 29.84 1.94 -8.44
C LYS A 152 30.39 2.42 -9.79
N TYR A 153 29.58 3.12 -10.57
CA TYR A 153 30.00 3.74 -11.82
C TYR A 153 31.08 4.79 -11.59
N ASN A 154 30.87 5.71 -10.64
CA ASN A 154 31.83 6.76 -10.30
C ASN A 154 33.17 6.16 -9.82
N GLN A 155 33.11 5.16 -8.93
CA GLN A 155 34.31 4.41 -8.49
C GLN A 155 35.07 3.77 -9.67
N SER A 156 34.35 3.28 -10.68
CA SER A 156 34.96 2.63 -11.85
C SER A 156 35.51 3.62 -12.88
N MET A 157 35.11 4.89 -12.80
CA MET A 157 35.66 5.98 -13.62
C MET A 157 36.89 6.63 -12.99
N GLU A 158 36.99 6.61 -11.66
CA GLU A 158 38.15 7.11 -10.92
C GLU A 158 39.33 6.11 -10.89
N ALA A 159 39.07 4.83 -11.19
CA ALA A 159 40.04 3.73 -11.23
C ALA A 159 40.62 3.47 -12.64
#